data_AF-D5ZT77-F1
#
_entry.id   AF-D5ZT77-F1
#
_cell.length_a   1.000
_cell.length_b   1.000
_cell.length_c   1.000
_cell.angle_alpha   90.00
_cell.angle_beta   90.00
_cell.angle_gamma   90.00
#
_symmetry.space_group_name_H-M   'P 1'
#
loop_
_entity.id
_entity.type
_entity.pdbx_description
1 polymer ?
#
loop_
_entity_poly.entity_id
_entity_poly.type
_entity_poly.pdbx_seq_one_letter_code
_entity_poly.pdbx_strand_id
1 'polypeptide(L)'
;MLASEVPLSPAASAADLVPLAAAARERLVDAVAALPLLTAGSPYNAEALIHGLSPDPAPHPQDAPWHQVRLLLRLHRYAREVLHAGAGADPAAERLRAAGEALDRHRDASEAAAAAAQAARTPRIAPATAYALGVLHADQRHEVEAARYAFQRAWQKDVVGTS
;
A
#
# COMPACT_ATOMS: atom_id res chain seq x y z
N MET A 1 -30.40 -5.42 8.65
CA MET A 1 -29.99 -5.07 10.01
C MET A 1 -29.25 -6.25 10.60
N LEU A 2 -27.94 -6.14 10.83
CA LEU A 2 -27.15 -7.13 11.56
C LEU A 2 -26.51 -6.38 12.74
N ALA A 3 -27.31 -6.16 13.78
CA ALA A 3 -26.82 -5.74 15.09
C ALA A 3 -26.63 -7.00 15.92
N SER A 4 -25.43 -7.57 15.85
CA SER A 4 -24.97 -8.56 16.82
C SER A 4 -23.85 -7.91 17.60
N GLU A 5 -24.22 -7.03 18.53
CA GLU A 5 -23.29 -6.55 19.55
C GLU A 5 -23.05 -7.71 20.52
N VAL A 6 -22.08 -8.55 20.17
CA VAL A 6 -21.53 -9.55 21.09
C VAL A 6 -20.92 -8.76 22.25
N PRO A 7 -21.30 -9.02 23.51
CA PRO A 7 -20.69 -8.36 24.65
C PRO A 7 -19.20 -8.64 24.64
N LEU A 8 -18.38 -7.59 24.50
CA LEU A 8 -16.95 -7.71 24.68
C LEU A 8 -16.73 -8.24 26.11
N SER A 9 -16.09 -9.40 26.24
CA SER A 9 -15.75 -9.98 27.54
C SER A 9 -15.01 -8.92 28.37
N PRO A 10 -15.30 -8.76 29.68
CA PRO A 10 -14.58 -7.82 30.54
C PRO A 10 -13.07 -8.11 30.64
N ALA A 11 -12.62 -9.30 30.21
CA ALA A 11 -11.20 -9.60 30.04
C ALA A 11 -10.56 -8.87 28.83
N ALA A 12 -11.35 -8.50 27.82
CA ALA A 12 -10.88 -7.74 26.65
C ALA A 12 -10.55 -6.28 27.01
N SER A 13 -11.23 -5.69 28.00
CA SER A 13 -10.85 -4.38 28.55
C SER A 13 -9.60 -4.42 29.44
N ALA A 14 -9.18 -5.62 29.88
CA ALA A 14 -7.98 -5.83 30.69
C ALA A 14 -6.77 -6.29 29.88
N ALA A 15 -6.96 -6.64 28.59
CA ALA A 15 -5.85 -6.97 27.71
C ALA A 15 -5.07 -5.69 27.41
N ASP A 16 -3.79 -5.66 27.80
CA ASP A 16 -2.92 -4.55 27.45
C ASP A 16 -2.69 -4.56 25.93
N LEU A 17 -3.36 -3.63 25.25
CA LEU A 17 -3.30 -3.48 23.79
C LEU A 17 -2.04 -2.73 23.35
N VAL A 18 -1.31 -2.10 24.28
CA VAL A 18 -0.11 -1.32 23.98
C VAL A 18 1.02 -2.20 23.42
N PRO A 19 1.39 -3.35 24.03
CA PRO A 19 2.35 -4.29 23.45
C PRO A 19 1.96 -4.81 22.07
N LEU A 20 0.67 -5.09 21.84
CA LEU A 20 0.17 -5.58 20.55
C LEU A 20 0.26 -4.50 19.46
N ALA A 21 -0.02 -3.24 19.81
CA ALA A 21 0.13 -2.12 18.91
C ALA A 21 1.60 -1.82 18.58
N ALA A 22 2.50 -1.97 19.56
CA ALA A 22 3.94 -1.86 19.36
C ALA A 22 4.46 -2.95 18.40
N ALA A 23 4.07 -4.21 18.61
CA ALA A 23 4.44 -5.32 17.72
C ALA A 23 3.87 -5.16 16.30
N ALA A 24 2.71 -4.51 16.14
CA ALA A 24 2.17 -4.16 14.82
C ALA A 24 2.97 -3.04 14.13
N ARG A 25 3.44 -2.06 14.91
CA ARG A 25 4.32 -0.99 14.44
C ARG A 25 5.67 -1.54 13.99
N GLU A 26 6.30 -2.40 14.78
CA GLU A 26 7.60 -3.01 14.43
C GLU A 26 7.51 -3.78 13.11
N ARG A 27 6.52 -4.68 12.98
CA ARG A 27 6.28 -5.40 11.73
C ARG A 27 6.07 -4.48 10.53
N LEU A 28 5.40 -3.34 10.72
CA LEU A 28 5.23 -2.35 9.67
C LEU A 28 6.57 -1.69 9.29
N VAL A 29 7.35 -1.25 10.29
CA VAL A 29 8.66 -0.64 10.06
C VAL A 29 9.60 -1.61 9.34
N ASP A 30 9.65 -2.87 9.77
CA ASP A 30 10.46 -3.91 9.14
C ASP A 30 10.02 -4.17 7.70
N ALA A 31 8.71 -4.28 7.45
CA ALA A 31 8.17 -4.46 6.11
C ALA A 31 8.46 -3.27 5.19
N VAL A 32 8.41 -2.04 5.72
CA VAL A 32 8.78 -0.84 4.98
C VAL A 32 10.28 -0.83 4.69
N ALA A 33 11.13 -1.19 5.66
CA ALA A 33 12.58 -1.25 5.47
C ALA A 33 13.00 -2.29 4.41
N ALA A 34 12.22 -3.37 4.28
CA ALA A 34 12.40 -4.39 3.25
C ALA A 34 11.84 -4.00 1.86
N LEU A 35 11.27 -2.80 1.69
CA LEU A 35 10.73 -2.39 0.39
C LEU A 35 11.86 -2.21 -0.64
N PRO A 36 11.67 -2.67 -1.88
CA PRO A 36 12.71 -2.63 -2.92
C PRO A 36 13.28 -1.23 -3.16
N LEU A 37 12.47 -0.17 -3.04
CA LEU A 37 12.93 1.22 -3.23
C LEU A 37 13.85 1.75 -2.10
N LEU A 38 13.83 1.13 -0.92
CA LEU A 38 14.71 1.48 0.20
C LEU A 38 15.97 0.62 0.21
N THR A 39 15.88 -0.63 -0.26
CA THR A 39 17.03 -1.52 -0.42
C THR A 39 17.84 -1.21 -1.68
N ALA A 40 17.18 -0.85 -2.79
CA ALA A 40 17.84 -0.41 -4.01
C ALA A 40 18.13 1.10 -3.93
N GLY A 41 19.30 1.47 -3.43
CA GLY A 41 19.79 2.87 -3.42
C GLY A 41 20.02 3.49 -4.82
N SER A 42 19.30 3.08 -5.86
CA SER A 42 19.43 3.58 -7.23
C SER A 42 18.06 3.66 -7.93
N PRO A 43 17.72 4.80 -8.57
CA PRO A 43 16.41 5.08 -9.15
C PRO A 43 16.10 4.30 -10.45
N TYR A 44 16.90 3.29 -10.81
CA TYR A 44 16.69 2.49 -12.01
C TYR A 44 16.71 1.01 -11.65
N ASN A 45 15.54 0.48 -11.34
CA ASN A 45 15.34 -0.91 -11.02
C ASN A 45 15.47 -1.74 -12.32
N ALA A 46 16.69 -2.13 -12.67
CA ALA A 46 17.01 -2.89 -13.88
C ALA A 46 16.21 -4.21 -14.01
N GLU A 47 15.65 -4.71 -12.92
CA GLU A 47 14.74 -5.86 -12.91
C GLU A 47 13.40 -5.60 -13.61
N ALA A 48 12.92 -4.35 -13.67
CA ALA A 48 11.71 -3.99 -14.42
C ALA A 48 11.88 -4.21 -15.93
N LEU A 49 13.11 -4.06 -16.45
CA LEU A 49 13.46 -4.35 -17.85
C LEU A 49 13.60 -5.85 -18.12
N ILE A 50 14.07 -6.64 -17.15
CA ILE A 50 14.24 -8.10 -17.29
C ILE A 50 12.88 -8.82 -17.21
N HIS A 51 11.97 -8.37 -16.35
CA HIS A 51 10.64 -8.99 -16.18
C HIS A 51 9.54 -8.41 -17.08
N GLY A 52 9.77 -7.26 -17.74
CA GLY A 52 8.85 -6.71 -18.74
C GLY A 52 8.68 -7.57 -20.00
N LEU A 53 9.51 -8.60 -20.18
CA LEU A 53 9.41 -9.59 -21.25
C LEU A 53 8.75 -10.92 -20.83
N SER A 54 8.33 -11.07 -19.57
CA SER A 54 7.61 -12.29 -19.16
C SER A 54 6.14 -12.21 -19.62
N PRO A 55 5.63 -13.21 -20.36
CA PRO A 55 4.26 -13.20 -20.89
C PRO A 55 3.17 -13.48 -19.83
N ASP A 56 3.57 -13.77 -18.59
CA ASP A 56 2.70 -14.26 -17.53
C ASP A 56 2.02 -13.11 -16.76
N PRO A 57 0.70 -13.16 -16.48
CA PRO A 57 -0.05 -12.10 -15.80
C PRO A 57 0.21 -12.10 -14.28
N ALA A 58 1.33 -12.67 -13.83
CA ALA A 58 1.71 -12.59 -12.44
C ALA A 58 1.78 -11.09 -12.05
N PRO A 59 1.18 -10.70 -10.91
CA PRO A 59 1.32 -9.33 -10.40
C PRO A 59 2.79 -9.00 -10.43
N HIS A 60 3.15 -7.81 -10.94
CA HIS A 60 4.55 -7.42 -11.03
C HIS A 60 5.20 -7.72 -9.67
N PRO A 61 6.30 -8.50 -9.63
CA PRO A 61 6.82 -9.04 -8.37
C PRO A 61 7.14 -7.93 -7.35
N GLN A 62 7.33 -6.71 -7.87
CA GLN A 62 7.57 -5.49 -7.11
C GLN A 62 6.33 -4.94 -6.39
N ASP A 63 5.10 -5.31 -6.76
CA ASP A 63 3.85 -4.77 -6.19
C ASP A 63 3.41 -5.52 -4.91
N ALA A 64 3.74 -6.82 -4.79
CA ALA A 64 3.36 -7.65 -3.64
C ALA A 64 3.86 -7.12 -2.27
N PRO A 65 5.12 -6.66 -2.14
CA PRO A 65 5.59 -6.04 -0.89
C PRO A 65 4.78 -4.79 -0.48
N TRP A 66 4.34 -3.97 -1.45
CA TRP A 66 3.54 -2.77 -1.17
C TRP A 66 2.13 -3.11 -0.67
N HIS A 67 1.53 -4.18 -1.20
CA HIS A 67 0.24 -4.67 -0.70
C HIS A 67 0.34 -5.15 0.76
N GLN A 68 1.44 -5.81 1.12
CA GLN A 68 1.69 -6.24 2.49
C GLN A 68 1.86 -5.05 3.44
N VAL A 69 2.64 -4.03 3.04
CA VAL A 69 2.80 -2.79 3.81
C VAL A 69 1.45 -2.09 4.01
N ARG A 70 0.57 -2.07 3.01
CA ARG A 70 -0.77 -1.49 3.12
C ARG A 70 -1.62 -2.20 4.18
N LEU A 71 -1.58 -3.52 4.23
CA LEU A 71 -2.29 -4.29 5.24
C LEU A 71 -1.77 -3.97 6.64
N LEU A 72 -0.44 -3.99 6.82
CA LEU A 72 0.20 -3.67 8.10
C LEU A 72 -0.08 -2.24 8.55
N LEU A 73 -0.11 -1.28 7.64
CA LEU A 73 -0.43 0.11 7.93
C LEU A 73 -1.89 0.26 8.41
N ARG A 74 -2.84 -0.43 7.77
CA ARG A 74 -4.24 -0.45 8.21
C ARG A 74 -4.37 -1.05 9.61
N LEU A 75 -3.68 -2.17 9.88
CA LEU A 75 -3.67 -2.78 11.20
C LEU A 75 -3.08 -1.84 12.27
N HIS A 76 -1.98 -1.17 11.97
CA HIS A 76 -1.37 -0.20 12.88
C HIS A 76 -2.31 0.98 13.16
N ARG A 77 -2.97 1.51 12.12
CA ARG A 77 -3.96 2.58 12.27
C ARG A 77 -5.13 2.15 13.16
N TYR A 78 -5.71 0.97 12.91
CA TYR A 78 -6.81 0.47 13.74
C TYR A 78 -6.39 0.24 15.20
N ALA A 79 -5.17 -0.28 15.43
CA ALA A 79 -4.65 -0.42 16.78
C ALA A 79 -4.51 0.95 17.49
N ARG A 80 -4.06 1.99 16.78
CA ARG A 80 -3.98 3.36 17.32
C ARG A 80 -5.36 3.96 17.58
N GLU A 81 -6.30 3.80 16.66
CA GLU A 81 -7.68 4.29 16.80
C GLU A 81 -8.34 3.70 18.06
N VAL A 82 -8.11 2.41 18.35
CA VAL A 82 -8.61 1.78 19.58
C VAL A 82 -7.89 2.32 20.82
N LEU A 83 -6.56 2.49 20.78
CA LEU A 83 -5.78 2.99 21.92
C LEU A 83 -6.04 4.47 22.25
N HIS A 84 -6.37 5.27 21.25
CA HIS A 84 -6.56 6.72 21.38
C HIS A 84 -8.02 7.13 21.21
N ALA A 85 -8.96 6.19 21.31
CA ALA A 85 -10.40 6.46 21.28
C ALA A 85 -10.80 7.36 22.47
N GLY A 86 -10.68 8.68 22.29
CA GLY A 86 -10.95 9.69 23.32
C GLY A 86 -9.81 10.69 23.56
N ALA A 87 -8.60 10.43 23.07
CA ALA A 87 -7.55 11.44 22.99
C ALA A 87 -7.77 12.28 21.72
N GLY A 88 -7.63 13.60 21.79
CA GLY A 88 -7.90 14.52 20.68
C GLY A 88 -7.06 14.27 19.41
N ALA A 89 -7.13 15.22 18.47
CA ALA A 89 -6.48 15.09 17.16
C ALA A 89 -5.00 14.69 17.26
N ASP A 90 -4.68 13.45 16.85
CA ASP A 90 -3.34 12.91 16.79
C ASP A 90 -2.66 13.33 15.46
N PRO A 91 -1.62 14.18 15.49
CA PRO A 91 -0.92 14.60 14.28
C PRO A 91 -0.30 13.43 13.51
N ALA A 92 0.01 12.31 14.18
CA ALA A 92 0.50 11.10 13.52
C ALA A 92 -0.62 10.34 12.80
N ALA A 93 -1.88 10.45 13.25
CA ALA A 93 -3.01 9.85 12.55
C ALA A 93 -3.21 10.46 11.15
N GLU A 94 -3.04 11.77 11.00
CA GLU A 94 -3.13 12.44 9.71
C GLU A 94 -2.00 12.01 8.75
N ARG A 95 -0.78 11.80 9.24
CA ARG A 95 0.34 11.30 8.42
C ARG A 95 0.13 9.85 8.01
N LEU A 96 -0.34 9.00 8.94
CA LEU A 96 -0.69 7.61 8.64
C LEU A 96 -1.85 7.53 7.63
N ARG A 97 -2.81 8.47 7.69
CA ARG A 97 -3.88 8.62 6.71
C ARG A 97 -3.33 8.94 5.33
N ALA A 98 -2.45 9.94 5.21
CA ALA A 98 -1.80 10.30 3.95
C ALA A 98 -0.94 9.16 3.37
N ALA A 99 -0.22 8.42 4.22
CA ALA A 99 0.51 7.23 3.81
C ALA A 99 -0.44 6.11 3.31
N GLY A 100 -1.58 5.93 3.98
CA GLY A 100 -2.62 4.97 3.58
C GLY A 100 -3.24 5.32 2.23
N GLU A 101 -3.57 6.60 2.01
CA GLU A 101 -4.09 7.10 0.74
C GLU A 101 -3.11 6.88 -0.42
N ALA A 102 -1.80 7.05 -0.18
CA ALA A 102 -0.79 6.75 -1.18
C ALA A 102 -0.76 5.25 -1.53
N LEU A 103 -0.87 4.36 -0.54
CA LEU A 103 -0.89 2.91 -0.79
C LEU A 103 -2.19 2.42 -1.44
N ASP A 104 -3.32 3.09 -1.17
CA ASP A 104 -4.58 2.81 -1.84
C ASP A 104 -4.51 3.24 -3.32
N ARG A 105 -3.97 4.43 -3.62
CA ARG A 105 -3.70 4.86 -5.01
C ARG A 105 -2.75 3.92 -5.74
N HIS A 106 -1.68 3.45 -5.08
CA HIS A 106 -0.78 2.44 -5.65
C HIS A 106 -1.54 1.18 -6.06
N ARG A 107 -2.41 0.66 -5.18
CA ARG A 107 -3.20 -0.53 -5.44
C ARG A 107 -4.15 -0.31 -6.61
N ASP A 108 -4.88 0.80 -6.62
CA ASP A 108 -5.87 1.08 -7.66
C ASP A 108 -5.20 1.26 -9.03
N ALA A 109 -4.05 1.93 -9.07
CA ALA A 109 -3.26 2.08 -10.29
C ALA A 109 -2.67 0.75 -10.77
N SER A 110 -2.12 -0.08 -9.88
CA SER A 110 -1.60 -1.41 -10.24
C SER A 110 -2.69 -2.31 -10.82
N GLU A 111 -3.88 -2.33 -10.20
CA GLU A 111 -5.02 -3.10 -10.70
C GLU A 111 -5.56 -2.56 -12.02
N ALA A 112 -5.64 -1.24 -12.18
CA ALA A 112 -6.04 -0.61 -13.44
C ALA A 112 -5.06 -0.92 -14.57
N ALA A 113 -3.75 -0.89 -14.30
CA ALA A 113 -2.72 -1.27 -15.26
C ALA A 113 -2.86 -2.74 -15.69
N ALA A 114 -3.10 -3.64 -14.74
CA ALA A 114 -3.32 -5.06 -15.04
C ALA A 114 -4.60 -5.28 -15.86
N ALA A 115 -5.69 -4.60 -15.52
CA ALA A 115 -6.94 -4.64 -16.26
C ALA A 115 -6.78 -4.12 -17.70
N ALA A 116 -6.06 -3.01 -17.90
CA ALA A 116 -5.76 -2.47 -19.22
C ALA A 116 -4.94 -3.44 -20.08
N ALA A 117 -3.91 -4.06 -19.50
CA ALA A 117 -3.10 -5.08 -20.17
C ALA A 117 -3.90 -6.35 -20.51
N GLN A 118 -4.84 -6.74 -19.65
CA GLN A 118 -5.74 -7.86 -19.94
C GLN A 118 -6.72 -7.52 -21.06
N ALA A 119 -7.32 -6.32 -21.02
CA ALA A 119 -8.24 -5.85 -22.05
C ALA A 119 -7.57 -5.76 -23.43
N ALA A 120 -6.29 -5.33 -23.49
CA ALA A 120 -5.52 -5.22 -24.73
C ALA A 120 -5.27 -6.57 -25.42
N ARG A 121 -5.43 -7.69 -24.70
CA ARG A 121 -5.29 -9.05 -25.23
C ARG A 121 -6.61 -9.65 -25.71
N THR A 122 -7.72 -8.92 -25.64
CA THR A 122 -9.03 -9.39 -26.11
C THR A 122 -9.00 -9.63 -27.62
N PRO A 123 -9.45 -10.81 -28.11
CA PRO A 123 -9.48 -11.08 -29.54
C PRO A 123 -10.32 -10.05 -30.31
N ARG A 124 -9.87 -9.70 -31.53
CA ARG A 124 -10.61 -8.85 -32.49
C ARG A 124 -10.85 -7.40 -32.06
N ILE A 125 -10.07 -6.86 -31.14
CA ILE A 125 -10.10 -5.42 -30.86
C ILE A 125 -9.48 -4.62 -32.01
N ALA A 126 -9.97 -3.40 -32.23
CA ALA A 126 -9.39 -2.51 -33.23
C ALA A 126 -7.98 -2.05 -32.81
N PRO A 127 -7.04 -1.83 -33.76
CA PRO A 127 -5.70 -1.34 -33.43
C PRO A 127 -5.68 -0.04 -32.61
N ALA A 128 -6.62 0.88 -32.87
CA ALA A 128 -6.76 2.12 -32.10
C ALA A 128 -7.12 1.85 -30.63
N THR A 129 -7.97 0.86 -30.36
CA THR A 129 -8.34 0.45 -29.00
C THR A 129 -7.15 -0.18 -28.27
N ALA A 130 -6.40 -1.05 -28.95
CA ALA A 130 -5.18 -1.65 -28.38
C ALA A 130 -4.14 -0.58 -28.01
N TYR A 131 -3.95 0.43 -28.87
CA TYR A 131 -3.05 1.55 -28.59
C TYR A 131 -3.52 2.37 -27.37
N ALA A 132 -4.80 2.73 -27.31
CA ALA A 132 -5.35 3.47 -26.16
C ALA A 132 -5.18 2.71 -24.84
N LEU A 133 -5.39 1.39 -24.85
CA LEU A 133 -5.15 0.53 -23.68
C LEU A 133 -3.67 0.44 -23.31
N GLY A 134 -2.76 0.46 -24.28
CA GLY A 134 -1.32 0.55 -24.05
C GLY A 134 -0.90 1.86 -23.39
N VAL A 135 -1.44 3.00 -23.85
CA VAL A 135 -1.20 4.32 -23.24
C VAL A 135 -1.75 4.36 -21.82
N LEU A 136 -2.98 3.86 -21.60
CA LEU A 136 -3.58 3.76 -20.26
C LEU A 136 -2.74 2.89 -19.34
N HIS A 137 -2.27 1.73 -19.81
CA HIS A 137 -1.39 0.88 -19.02
C HIS A 137 -0.12 1.62 -18.58
N ALA A 138 0.55 2.33 -19.49
CA ALA A 138 1.75 3.10 -19.18
C ALA A 138 1.48 4.24 -18.18
N ASP A 139 0.37 4.97 -18.35
CA ASP A 139 -0.07 6.01 -17.42
C ASP A 139 -0.30 5.46 -16.00
N GLN A 140 -0.98 4.33 -15.88
CA GLN A 140 -1.20 3.68 -14.58
C GLN A 140 0.10 3.15 -13.96
N ARG A 141 1.09 2.72 -14.78
CA ARG A 141 2.43 2.39 -14.26
C ARG A 141 3.16 3.62 -13.72
N HIS A 142 2.99 4.79 -14.32
CA HIS A 142 3.54 6.03 -13.76
C HIS A 142 2.84 6.44 -12.46
N GLU A 143 1.52 6.28 -12.36
CA GLU A 143 0.79 6.52 -11.11
C GLU A 143 1.22 5.59 -9.98
N VAL A 144 1.55 4.33 -10.28
CA VAL A 144 2.17 3.39 -9.32
C VAL A 144 3.47 3.97 -8.75
N GLU A 145 4.37 4.47 -9.58
CA GLU A 145 5.63 5.08 -9.12
C GLU A 145 5.39 6.41 -8.36
N ALA A 146 4.47 7.24 -8.83
CA ALA A 146 4.09 8.48 -8.14
C ALA A 146 3.51 8.20 -6.74
N ALA A 147 2.70 7.15 -6.60
CA ALA A 147 2.15 6.70 -5.33
C ALA A 147 3.25 6.19 -4.37
N ARG A 148 4.22 5.43 -4.89
CA ARG A 148 5.40 4.97 -4.10
C ARG A 148 6.21 6.16 -3.57
N TYR A 149 6.46 7.15 -4.42
CA TYR A 149 7.16 8.38 -4.02
C TYR A 149 6.36 9.17 -2.97
N ALA A 150 5.04 9.30 -3.15
CA ALA A 150 4.17 9.98 -2.20
C ALA A 150 4.16 9.27 -0.83
N PHE A 151 4.14 7.94 -0.81
CA PHE A 151 4.25 7.14 0.41
C PHE A 151 5.60 7.39 1.11
N GLN A 152 6.72 7.31 0.39
CA GLN A 152 8.04 7.56 0.97
C GLN A 152 8.14 8.96 1.60
N ARG A 153 7.61 9.99 0.94
CA ARG A 153 7.59 11.37 1.47
C ARG A 153 6.69 11.51 2.70
N ALA A 154 5.58 10.79 2.76
CA ALA A 154 4.72 10.76 3.94
C ALA A 154 5.38 10.00 5.11
N TRP A 155 6.07 8.90 4.82
CA TRP A 155 6.72 8.03 5.79
C TRP A 155 8.01 8.62 6.38
N GLN A 156 8.87 9.26 5.58
CA GLN A 156 10.10 9.91 6.08
C GLN A 156 9.80 11.04 7.08
N LYS A 157 8.65 11.72 6.94
CA LYS A 157 8.19 12.71 7.91
C LYS A 157 7.82 12.09 9.27
N ASP A 158 7.52 10.79 9.32
CA ASP A 158 7.25 10.06 10.56
C ASP A 158 8.56 9.84 11.36
N VAL A 159 9.60 9.33 10.69
CA VAL A 159 10.92 9.07 11.30
C VAL A 159 11.55 10.33 11.89
N VAL A 160 11.40 11.47 11.21
CA VAL A 160 11.95 12.77 11.66
C VAL A 160 11.13 13.39 12.79
N GLY A 161 9.85 13.05 12.92
CA GLY A 161 8.95 13.59 13.95
C GLY A 161 9.00 12.84 15.29
N THR A 162 9.73 11.72 15.37
CA THR A 162 9.87 10.89 16.58
C THR A 162 11.23 11.01 17.29
N SER A 163 12.07 11.95 16.86
CA SER A 163 13.39 12.23 17.49
C SER A 163 13.34 13.42 18.45
#